data_AF-M4C4D6-F1
#
_entry.id   AF-M4C4D6-F1
#
_cell.length_a   1.000
_cell.length_b   1.000
_cell.length_c   1.000
_cell.angle_alpha   90.00
_cell.angle_beta   90.00
_cell.angle_gamma   90.00
#
_symmetry.space_group_name_H-M   'P 1'
#
loop_
_entity.id
_entity.type
_entity.pdbx_description
1 polymer ?
#
loop_
_entity_poly.entity_id
_entity_poly.type
_entity_poly.pdbx_seq_one_letter_code
_entity_poly.pdbx_strand_id
1 'polypeptide(L)'
;MRLFQFLFLRRRIDEDQEHIQQYMNGLITDQFPFWLVLFPEGTTIHKEYVTKSQAFAAREGRPKFERVLLPRTTGLRIILDAAAAVKPDIYDLTLAFPSYSGEVPSYDMGYGRKLDAEVPSMKSLVAGKQPAGSVAIHSRKFRYEDAVKDLQGFLDARWKEKEERLNYFIEHQQFSEVGSSRL
;
A
#
# COMPACT_ATOMS: atom_id res chain seq x y z
N MET A 1 -0.64 -12.75 -19.33
CA MET A 1 -0.53 -12.26 -17.93
C MET A 1 0.38 -13.13 -17.03
N ARG A 2 1.34 -13.91 -17.58
CA ARG A 2 2.25 -14.76 -16.78
C ARG A 2 3.55 -14.07 -16.33
N LEU A 3 3.82 -12.83 -16.78
CA LEU A 3 5.09 -12.15 -16.58
C LEU A 3 5.35 -11.75 -15.11
N PHE A 4 4.30 -11.49 -14.33
CA PHE A 4 4.40 -10.96 -12.95
C PHE A 4 3.79 -11.87 -11.89
N GLN A 5 3.35 -13.09 -12.25
CA GLN A 5 2.71 -14.05 -11.34
C GLN A 5 1.65 -13.38 -10.44
N PHE A 6 0.74 -12.59 -11.03
CA PHE A 6 -0.29 -11.91 -10.24
C PHE A 6 -1.23 -12.92 -9.56
N LEU A 7 -1.47 -12.73 -8.26
CA LEU A 7 -2.49 -13.46 -7.52
C LEU A 7 -3.84 -12.76 -7.67
N PHE A 8 -4.72 -13.34 -8.50
CA PHE A 8 -6.05 -12.80 -8.74
C PHE A 8 -7.04 -13.35 -7.72
N LEU A 9 -7.63 -12.46 -6.92
CA LEU A 9 -8.64 -12.79 -5.91
C LEU A 9 -10.04 -12.53 -6.44
N ARG A 10 -10.99 -13.39 -6.07
CA ARG A 10 -12.42 -13.30 -6.41
C ARG A 10 -13.20 -12.41 -5.45
N ARG A 11 -12.57 -11.92 -4.38
CA ARG A 11 -13.18 -11.14 -3.28
C ARG A 11 -14.20 -11.98 -2.49
N ARG A 12 -13.94 -13.29 -2.42
CA ARG A 12 -14.74 -14.29 -1.72
C ARG A 12 -13.80 -15.09 -0.84
N ILE A 13 -13.87 -14.86 0.47
CA ILE A 13 -12.86 -15.35 1.41
C ILE A 13 -12.76 -16.88 1.42
N ASP A 14 -13.91 -17.54 1.27
CA ASP A 14 -14.06 -18.99 1.19
C ASP A 14 -13.27 -19.61 0.03
N GLU A 15 -13.30 -18.96 -1.14
CA GLU A 15 -12.57 -19.41 -2.32
C GLU A 15 -11.12 -18.90 -2.32
N ASP A 16 -10.91 -17.67 -1.89
CA ASP A 16 -9.63 -16.98 -1.96
C ASP A 16 -8.62 -17.54 -0.94
N GLN A 17 -9.06 -18.03 0.21
CA GLN A 17 -8.16 -18.56 1.24
C GLN A 17 -7.36 -19.76 0.74
N GLU A 18 -8.02 -20.77 0.18
CA GLU A 18 -7.33 -21.95 -0.36
C GLU A 18 -6.43 -21.56 -1.54
N HIS A 19 -6.91 -20.66 -2.41
CA HIS A 19 -6.14 -20.20 -3.55
C HIS A 19 -4.85 -19.47 -3.15
N ILE A 20 -4.92 -18.56 -2.17
CA ILE A 20 -3.74 -17.87 -1.62
C ILE A 20 -2.77 -18.88 -1.00
N GLN A 21 -3.27 -19.84 -0.22
CA GLN A 21 -2.42 -20.85 0.42
C GLN A 21 -1.68 -21.71 -0.60
N GLN A 22 -2.37 -22.23 -1.62
CA GLN A 22 -1.75 -23.00 -2.69
C GLN A 22 -0.70 -22.19 -3.44
N TYR A 23 -1.01 -20.93 -3.75
CA TYR A 23 -0.08 -20.03 -4.42
C TYR A 23 1.19 -19.77 -3.60
N MET A 24 1.04 -19.44 -2.31
CA MET A 24 2.16 -19.20 -1.41
C MET A 24 2.99 -20.46 -1.16
N ASN A 25 2.35 -21.63 -1.02
CA ASN A 25 3.05 -22.90 -0.86
C ASN A 25 3.91 -23.23 -2.08
N GLY A 26 3.45 -22.93 -3.29
CA GLY A 26 4.26 -23.05 -4.51
C GLY A 26 5.53 -22.21 -4.42
N LEU A 27 5.39 -20.91 -4.14
CA LEU A 27 6.54 -20.00 -4.02
C LEU A 27 7.54 -20.42 -2.94
N ILE A 28 7.05 -20.92 -1.81
CA ILE A 28 7.91 -21.35 -0.69
C ILE A 28 8.62 -22.68 -1.02
N THR A 29 7.90 -23.63 -1.63
CA THR A 29 8.44 -24.95 -1.99
C THR A 29 9.52 -24.84 -3.06
N ASP A 30 9.35 -23.90 -3.98
CA ASP A 30 10.31 -23.60 -5.05
C ASP A 30 11.66 -23.10 -4.50
N GLN A 31 11.72 -22.63 -3.25
CA GLN A 31 12.93 -22.14 -2.56
C GLN A 31 13.68 -21.02 -3.30
N PHE A 32 13.04 -20.38 -4.29
CA PHE A 32 13.57 -19.20 -4.96
C PHE A 32 13.22 -17.94 -4.16
N PRO A 33 14.17 -17.00 -3.97
CA PRO A 33 13.87 -15.70 -3.39
C PRO A 33 12.81 -14.95 -4.21
N PHE A 34 11.76 -14.44 -3.57
CA PHE A 34 10.70 -13.67 -4.22
C PHE A 34 10.31 -12.43 -3.43
N TRP A 35 9.73 -11.46 -4.13
CA TRP A 35 9.08 -10.30 -3.54
C TRP A 35 7.58 -10.35 -3.81
N LEU A 36 6.78 -10.24 -2.75
CA LEU A 36 5.33 -10.12 -2.85
C LEU A 36 4.92 -8.69 -2.50
N VAL A 37 4.34 -7.99 -3.48
CA VAL A 37 3.83 -6.63 -3.29
C VAL A 37 2.33 -6.67 -3.04
N LEU A 38 1.87 -6.04 -1.96
CA LEU A 38 0.48 -6.02 -1.53
C LEU A 38 0.00 -4.58 -1.29
N PHE A 39 -1.23 -4.29 -1.71
CA PHE A 39 -1.98 -3.07 -1.37
C PHE A 39 -3.20 -3.46 -0.51
N PRO A 40 -3.09 -3.44 0.83
CA PRO A 40 -4.14 -3.93 1.73
C PRO A 40 -5.43 -3.09 1.73
N GLU A 41 -5.43 -1.92 1.08
CA GLU A 41 -6.63 -1.11 0.82
C GLU A 41 -7.60 -1.81 -0.14
N GLY A 42 -7.06 -2.61 -1.06
CA GLY A 42 -7.80 -3.39 -2.05
C GLY A 42 -8.42 -2.58 -3.21
N THR A 43 -8.15 -1.27 -3.28
CA THR A 43 -8.64 -0.38 -4.35
C THR A 43 -7.79 0.88 -4.44
N THR A 44 -7.91 1.60 -5.56
CA THR A 44 -7.34 2.95 -5.74
C THR A 44 -8.14 3.97 -4.91
N ILE A 45 -7.43 4.96 -4.37
CA ILE A 45 -8.04 6.05 -3.61
C ILE A 45 -8.85 6.98 -4.52
N HIS A 46 -10.11 7.21 -4.13
CA HIS A 46 -11.00 8.21 -4.72
C HIS A 46 -11.80 8.88 -3.61
N LYS A 47 -12.31 10.10 -3.83
CA LYS A 47 -13.08 10.84 -2.80
C LYS A 47 -14.21 9.99 -2.21
N GLU A 48 -14.93 9.27 -3.06
CA GLU A 48 -16.04 8.40 -2.69
C GLU A 48 -15.57 7.19 -1.85
N TYR A 49 -14.41 6.64 -2.14
CA TYR A 49 -13.81 5.57 -1.34
C TYR A 49 -13.23 6.08 -0.02
N VAL A 50 -12.70 7.31 0.03
CA VAL A 50 -12.28 7.95 1.29
C VAL A 50 -13.48 8.09 2.21
N THR A 51 -14.61 8.62 1.74
CA THR A 51 -15.83 8.73 2.54
C THR A 51 -16.30 7.37 3.06
N LYS A 52 -16.33 6.34 2.21
CA LYS A 52 -16.70 4.97 2.62
C LYS A 52 -15.72 4.39 3.64
N SER A 53 -14.43 4.61 3.43
CA SER A 53 -13.36 4.16 4.34
C SER A 53 -13.49 4.81 5.71
N GLN A 54 -13.74 6.13 5.77
CA GLN A 54 -13.92 6.87 7.02
C GLN A 54 -15.20 6.45 7.76
N ALA A 55 -16.29 6.18 7.04
CA ALA A 55 -17.54 5.66 7.62
C ALA A 55 -17.32 4.27 8.24
N PHE A 56 -16.63 3.38 7.53
CA PHE A 56 -16.24 2.07 8.07
C PHE A 56 -15.32 2.22 9.29
N ALA A 57 -14.29 3.07 9.21
CA ALA A 57 -13.38 3.28 10.34
C ALA A 57 -14.12 3.80 11.58
N ALA A 58 -15.07 4.73 11.42
CA ALA A 58 -15.89 5.24 12.51
C ALA A 58 -16.70 4.13 13.20
N ARG A 59 -17.31 3.23 12.41
CA ARG A 59 -18.12 2.12 12.91
C ARG A 59 -17.30 1.11 13.69
N GLU A 60 -16.08 0.82 13.23
CA GLU A 60 -15.18 -0.14 13.86
C GLU A 60 -14.29 0.47 14.95
N GLY A 61 -14.42 1.78 15.24
CA GLY A 61 -13.59 2.49 16.22
C GLY A 61 -12.11 2.63 15.81
N ARG A 62 -11.83 2.66 14.50
CA ARG A 62 -10.49 2.75 13.90
C ARG A 62 -10.16 4.17 13.42
N PRO A 63 -8.87 4.51 13.20
CA PRO A 63 -8.46 5.83 12.73
C PRO A 63 -9.09 6.20 11.38
N LYS A 64 -9.36 7.50 11.20
CA LYS A 64 -9.81 8.06 9.92
C LYS A 64 -8.64 8.70 9.20
N PHE A 65 -8.57 8.50 7.89
CA PHE A 65 -7.51 9.00 7.03
C PHE A 65 -8.10 9.75 5.84
N GLU A 66 -7.36 10.70 5.28
CA GLU A 66 -7.75 11.52 4.13
C GLU A 66 -6.85 11.27 2.91
N ARG A 67 -5.58 10.92 3.12
CA ARG A 67 -4.60 10.68 2.05
C ARG A 67 -4.37 9.21 1.74
N VAL A 68 -4.77 8.32 2.65
CA VAL A 68 -4.76 6.86 2.47
C VAL A 68 -6.12 6.25 2.81
N LEU A 69 -6.40 5.05 2.30
CA LEU A 69 -7.58 4.28 2.72
C LEU A 69 -7.22 3.37 3.88
N LEU A 70 -8.19 3.07 4.75
CA LEU A 70 -8.00 2.18 5.89
C LEU A 70 -7.60 0.77 5.40
N PRO A 71 -6.50 0.19 5.90
CA PRO A 71 -6.01 -1.09 5.42
C PRO A 71 -6.89 -2.25 5.92
N ARG A 72 -7.06 -3.26 5.07
CA ARG A 72 -7.73 -4.52 5.41
C ARG A 72 -6.69 -5.56 5.87
N THR A 73 -7.04 -6.32 6.90
CA THR A 73 -6.13 -7.29 7.53
C THR A 73 -6.23 -8.68 6.91
N THR A 74 -7.40 -9.05 6.39
CA THR A 74 -7.73 -10.44 6.03
C THR A 74 -6.77 -11.07 5.02
N GLY A 75 -6.50 -10.40 3.89
CA GLY A 75 -5.60 -10.94 2.87
C GLY A 75 -4.17 -11.10 3.36
N LEU A 76 -3.66 -10.08 4.08
CA LEU A 76 -2.32 -10.14 4.65
C LEU A 76 -2.21 -11.21 5.74
N ARG A 77 -3.26 -11.44 6.54
CA ARG A 77 -3.31 -12.53 7.52
C ARG A 77 -3.10 -13.88 6.84
N ILE A 78 -3.88 -14.19 5.81
CA ILE A 78 -3.78 -15.47 5.09
C ILE A 78 -2.38 -15.66 4.49
N ILE A 79 -1.81 -14.60 3.91
CA ILE A 79 -0.44 -14.63 3.35
C ILE A 79 0.60 -14.90 4.44
N LEU A 80 0.53 -14.20 5.57
CA LEU A 80 1.47 -14.36 6.68
C LEU A 80 1.37 -15.75 7.29
N ASP A 81 0.14 -16.26 7.49
CA ASP A 81 -0.10 -17.59 8.02
C ASP A 81 0.47 -18.69 7.09
N ALA A 82 0.31 -18.54 5.77
CA ALA A 82 0.92 -19.44 4.78
C ALA A 82 2.45 -19.34 4.75
N ALA A 83 3.01 -18.18 5.06
CA ALA A 83 4.46 -17.93 5.09
C ALA A 83 5.11 -18.15 6.47
N ALA A 84 4.38 -18.69 7.45
CA ALA A 84 4.85 -18.82 8.84
C ALA A 84 6.12 -19.67 8.99
N ALA A 85 6.35 -20.62 8.09
CA ALA A 85 7.55 -21.47 8.09
C ALA A 85 8.83 -20.71 7.71
N VAL A 86 8.71 -19.70 6.83
CA VAL A 86 9.86 -18.91 6.33
C VAL A 86 10.01 -17.55 7.00
N LYS A 87 8.94 -17.04 7.65
CA LYS A 87 8.93 -15.78 8.40
C LYS A 87 9.54 -14.61 7.62
N PRO A 88 8.88 -14.16 6.54
CA PRO A 88 9.46 -13.17 5.64
C PRO A 88 9.69 -11.81 6.33
N ASP A 89 10.69 -11.08 5.84
CA ASP A 89 10.85 -9.66 6.16
C ASP A 89 9.72 -8.84 5.51
N ILE A 90 9.19 -7.87 6.25
CA ILE A 90 8.08 -7.02 5.80
C ILE A 90 8.61 -5.62 5.56
N TYR A 91 8.41 -5.09 4.36
CA TYR A 91 8.83 -3.74 3.99
C TYR A 91 7.63 -2.83 3.84
N ASP A 92 7.60 -1.75 4.63
CA ASP A 92 6.68 -0.65 4.45
C ASP A 92 7.29 0.40 3.51
N LEU A 93 6.62 0.67 2.40
CA LEU A 93 7.07 1.61 1.38
C LEU A 93 6.09 2.78 1.25
N THR A 94 6.61 3.98 1.02
CA THR A 94 5.82 5.15 0.63
C THR A 94 6.59 5.94 -0.41
N LEU A 95 5.90 6.32 -1.48
CA LEU A 95 6.46 7.15 -2.53
C LEU A 95 5.60 8.41 -2.68
N ALA A 96 6.24 9.55 -2.90
CA ALA A 96 5.57 10.79 -3.26
C ALA A 96 6.29 11.44 -4.44
N PHE A 97 5.52 11.76 -5.47
CA PHE A 97 6.05 12.45 -6.65
C PHE A 97 6.13 13.95 -6.37
N PRO A 98 7.13 14.64 -6.95
CA PRO A 98 7.20 16.09 -6.90
C PRO A 98 5.90 16.70 -7.43
N SER A 99 5.55 17.88 -6.91
CA SER A 99 4.33 18.63 -7.20
C SER A 99 3.02 18.01 -6.70
N TYR A 100 3.06 16.87 -5.99
CA TYR A 100 1.85 16.33 -5.37
C TYR A 100 1.38 17.26 -4.25
N SER A 101 0.17 17.82 -4.42
CA SER A 101 -0.46 18.77 -3.49
C SER A 101 -1.57 18.14 -2.65
N GLY A 102 -1.80 16.83 -2.80
CA GLY A 102 -2.82 16.11 -2.05
C GLY A 102 -4.15 15.94 -2.79
N GLU A 103 -4.19 16.15 -4.11
CA GLU A 103 -5.43 15.93 -4.85
C GLU A 103 -5.84 14.46 -4.79
N VAL A 104 -7.03 14.22 -4.24
CA VAL A 104 -7.70 12.92 -4.32
C VAL A 104 -8.71 12.98 -5.47
N PRO A 105 -8.53 12.19 -6.56
CA PRO A 105 -9.46 12.18 -7.68
C PRO A 105 -10.86 11.68 -7.27
N SER A 106 -11.90 12.23 -7.88
CA SER A 106 -13.26 11.65 -7.83
C SER A 106 -13.49 10.71 -9.03
N TYR A 107 -14.59 9.96 -9.04
CA TYR A 107 -14.87 9.02 -10.14
C TYR A 107 -15.04 9.69 -11.50
N ASP A 108 -15.62 10.88 -11.55
CA ASP A 108 -15.78 11.69 -12.77
C ASP A 108 -14.43 12.07 -13.41
N MET A 109 -13.36 12.12 -12.61
CA MET A 109 -12.01 12.42 -13.07
C MET A 109 -11.29 11.19 -13.63
N GLY A 110 -11.81 9.98 -13.40
CA GLY A 110 -11.15 8.72 -13.77
C GLY A 110 -9.75 8.62 -13.17
N TYR A 111 -8.75 8.37 -14.02
CA TYR A 111 -7.33 8.36 -13.65
C TYR A 111 -6.63 9.71 -13.88
N GLY A 112 -7.38 10.76 -14.21
CA GLY A 112 -6.88 12.12 -14.41
C GLY A 112 -6.74 12.90 -13.10
N ARG A 113 -6.02 14.02 -13.18
CA ARG A 113 -5.79 14.97 -12.10
C ARG A 113 -6.00 16.40 -12.63
N LYS A 114 -6.57 17.31 -11.82
CA LYS A 114 -6.80 18.71 -12.19
C LYS A 114 -5.73 19.62 -11.60
N LEU A 115 -5.38 19.41 -10.33
CA LEU A 115 -4.38 20.20 -9.61
C LEU A 115 -3.00 19.56 -9.77
N ASP A 116 -2.93 18.24 -9.61
CA ASP A 116 -1.68 17.48 -9.63
C ASP A 116 -1.39 16.92 -11.04
N ALA A 117 -1.57 17.74 -12.09
CA ALA A 117 -1.46 17.30 -13.48
C ALA A 117 -0.04 16.85 -13.89
N GLU A 118 0.98 17.35 -13.20
CA GLU A 118 2.39 17.00 -13.42
C GLU A 118 2.79 15.68 -12.73
N VAL A 119 1.93 15.13 -11.86
CA VAL A 119 2.18 13.80 -11.28
C VAL A 119 2.08 12.75 -12.39
N PRO A 120 3.14 11.96 -12.62
CA PRO A 120 3.21 11.10 -13.79
C PRO A 120 2.18 9.96 -13.70
N SER A 121 1.41 9.78 -14.76
CA SER A 121 0.59 8.59 -14.98
C SER A 121 1.44 7.41 -15.48
N MET A 122 0.95 6.18 -15.32
CA MET A 122 1.61 4.99 -15.89
C MET A 122 1.88 5.15 -17.40
N LYS A 123 0.94 5.74 -18.15
CA LYS A 123 1.09 6.03 -19.57
C LYS A 123 2.28 6.97 -19.83
N SER A 124 2.42 8.02 -19.02
CA SER A 124 3.53 8.97 -19.17
C SER A 124 4.89 8.33 -18.85
N LEU A 125 4.97 7.50 -17.80
CA LEU A 125 6.20 6.80 -17.42
C LEU A 125 6.65 5.80 -18.49
N VAL A 126 5.72 5.00 -19.04
CA VAL A 126 6.03 4.06 -20.14
C VAL A 126 6.46 4.79 -21.40
N ALA A 127 5.91 5.98 -21.65
CA ALA A 127 6.31 6.85 -22.76
C ALA A 127 7.67 7.56 -22.53
N GLY A 128 8.38 7.26 -21.44
CA GLY A 128 9.70 7.82 -21.12
C GLY A 128 9.65 9.22 -20.51
N LYS A 129 8.47 9.75 -20.15
CA LYS A 129 8.39 11.00 -19.38
C LYS A 129 8.86 10.73 -17.96
N GLN A 130 9.80 11.56 -17.50
CA GLN A 130 10.31 11.52 -16.14
C GLN A 130 9.53 12.50 -15.25
N PRO A 131 9.42 12.24 -13.94
CA PRO A 131 8.91 13.23 -13.00
C PRO A 131 9.72 14.53 -13.09
N ALA A 132 9.07 15.69 -12.89
CA ALA A 132 9.70 17.01 -12.98
C ALA A 132 10.76 17.29 -11.87
N GLY A 133 11.05 16.31 -11.01
CA GLY A 133 11.98 16.44 -9.89
C GLY A 133 12.21 15.10 -9.18
N SER A 134 12.88 15.16 -8.02
CA SER A 134 13.19 13.97 -7.22
C SER A 134 11.94 13.34 -6.62
N VAL A 135 11.77 12.03 -6.80
CA VAL A 135 10.71 11.26 -6.14
C VAL A 135 11.15 10.96 -4.70
N ALA A 136 10.35 11.36 -3.73
CA ALA A 136 10.61 11.02 -2.33
C ALA A 136 10.21 9.56 -2.08
N ILE A 137 11.12 8.78 -1.49
CA ILE A 137 10.91 7.37 -1.17
C ILE A 137 11.24 7.16 0.31
N HIS A 138 10.30 6.58 1.03
CA HIS A 138 10.48 6.09 2.39
C HIS A 138 10.36 4.58 2.38
N SER A 139 11.27 3.91 3.09
CA SER A 139 11.25 2.47 3.30
C SER A 139 11.56 2.16 4.75
N ARG A 140 10.81 1.24 5.35
CA ARG A 140 11.10 0.72 6.68
C ARG A 140 10.90 -0.79 6.73
N LYS A 141 11.90 -1.48 7.27
CA LYS A 141 11.88 -2.93 7.46
C LYS A 141 11.26 -3.28 8.83
N PHE A 142 10.42 -4.31 8.84
CA PHE A 142 9.84 -4.95 10.01
C PHE A 142 10.05 -6.45 9.94
N ARG A 143 10.12 -7.10 11.10
CA ARG A 143 10.16 -8.56 11.17
C ARG A 143 8.76 -9.12 11.10
N TYR A 144 8.65 -10.38 10.68
CA TYR A 144 7.40 -11.14 10.67
C TYR A 144 6.66 -11.05 12.01
N GLU A 145 7.37 -11.21 13.12
CA GLU A 145 6.81 -11.19 14.49
C GLU A 145 6.15 -9.85 14.85
N ASP A 146 6.68 -8.75 14.31
CA ASP A 146 6.17 -7.40 14.59
C ASP A 146 4.77 -7.20 13.98
N ALA A 147 4.47 -7.87 12.86
CA ALA A 147 3.17 -7.81 12.20
C ALA A 147 2.17 -8.85 12.72
N VAL A 148 2.58 -10.09 12.98
CA VAL A 148 1.61 -11.15 13.33
C VAL A 148 0.99 -11.01 14.70
N LYS A 149 1.72 -10.41 15.66
CA LYS A 149 1.28 -10.23 17.05
C LYS A 149 -0.02 -9.44 17.17
N ASP A 150 -0.11 -8.33 16.44
CA ASP A 150 -1.30 -7.51 16.32
C ASP A 150 -1.32 -6.88 14.92
N LEU A 151 -1.88 -7.61 13.97
CA LEU A 151 -1.84 -7.20 12.56
C LEU A 151 -2.67 -5.95 12.31
N GLN A 152 -3.80 -5.78 13.01
CA GLN A 152 -4.64 -4.60 12.84
C GLN A 152 -3.94 -3.37 13.40
N GLY A 153 -3.47 -3.43 14.64
CA GLY A 153 -2.73 -2.31 15.24
C GLY A 153 -1.44 -2.00 14.50
N PHE A 154 -0.73 -3.03 14.02
CA PHE A 154 0.44 -2.86 13.15
C PHE A 154 0.11 -2.08 11.88
N LEU A 155 -0.92 -2.48 11.13
CA LEU A 155 -1.33 -1.79 9.90
C LEU A 155 -1.87 -0.39 10.18
N ASP A 156 -2.70 -0.21 11.22
CA ASP A 156 -3.26 1.10 11.58
C ASP A 156 -2.15 2.09 11.95
N ALA A 157 -1.12 1.65 12.68
CA ALA A 157 0.04 2.48 12.99
C ALA A 157 0.83 2.87 11.73
N ARG A 158 1.08 1.92 10.81
CA ARG A 158 1.79 2.21 9.55
C ARG A 158 1.01 3.17 8.65
N TRP A 159 -0.31 3.02 8.56
CA TRP A 159 -1.14 3.91 7.75
C TRP A 159 -1.25 5.31 8.37
N LYS A 160 -1.25 5.41 9.70
CA LYS A 160 -1.14 6.70 10.39
C LYS A 160 0.19 7.39 10.07
N GLU A 161 1.30 6.67 10.16
CA GLU A 161 2.63 7.21 9.79
C GLU A 161 2.66 7.66 8.31
N LYS A 162 2.01 6.91 7.41
CA LYS A 162 1.87 7.29 5.98
C LYS A 162 1.07 8.57 5.80
N GLU A 163 -0.07 8.68 6.48
CA GLU A 163 -0.93 9.87 6.44
C GLU A 163 -0.15 11.12 6.86
N GLU A 164 0.53 11.05 8.01
CA GLU A 164 1.37 12.13 8.55
C GLU A 164 2.50 12.50 7.58
N ARG A 165 3.17 11.49 7.01
CA ARG A 165 4.26 11.67 6.05
C ARG A 165 3.78 12.34 4.76
N LEU A 166 2.62 11.96 4.24
CA LEU A 166 2.05 12.57 3.04
C LEU A 166 1.58 14.00 3.30
N ASN A 167 0.98 14.27 4.46
CA ASN A 167 0.62 15.64 4.85
C ASN A 167 1.86 16.53 4.97
N TYR A 168 2.94 16.03 5.60
CA TYR A 168 4.21 16.75 5.64
C TYR A 168 4.79 16.99 4.24
N PHE A 169 4.76 15.97 3.36
CA PHE A 169 5.24 16.10 1.99
C PHE A 169 4.48 17.16 1.19
N ILE A 170 3.16 17.26 1.36
CA ILE A 170 2.34 18.27 0.66
C ILE A 170 2.86 19.68 0.98
N GLU A 171 3.22 19.94 2.22
CA GLU A 171 3.72 21.24 2.68
C GLU A 171 5.19 21.50 2.32
N HIS A 172 6.04 20.46 2.32
CA HIS A 172 7.50 20.62 2.26
C HIS A 172 8.14 20.07 0.97
N GLN A 173 7.39 19.32 0.17
CA GLN A 173 7.86 18.60 -1.03
C GLN A 173 9.05 17.65 -0.78
N GLN A 174 9.19 17.18 0.46
CA GLN A 174 10.17 16.18 0.88
C GLN A 174 9.62 15.39 2.08
N PHE A 175 10.11 14.17 2.31
CA PHE A 175 9.81 13.46 3.55
C PHE A 175 10.67 14.02 4.70
N SER A 176 10.12 14.01 5.92
CA SER A 176 10.86 14.46 7.09
C SER A 176 12.06 13.54 7.34
N GLU A 177 13.22 14.13 7.67
CA GLU A 177 14.44 13.36 7.96
C GLU A 177 14.40 12.66 9.34
N VAL A 178 13.39 12.97 10.15
CA VAL A 178 13.21 12.44 11.51
C VAL A 178 12.77 10.96 11.42
N GLY A 179 13.74 10.07 11.33
CA GLY A 179 13.55 8.62 11.25
C GLY A 179 14.30 7.92 10.13
N SER A 180 15.05 8.66 9.30
CA SER A 180 15.91 8.04 8.30
C SER A 180 17.17 7.48 8.97
N SER A 181 17.04 6.32 9.61
CA SER A 181 18.22 5.47 9.87
C SER A 181 18.75 5.10 8.49
N ARG A 182 19.87 5.73 8.11
CA ARG A 182 20.62 5.39 6.91
C ARG A 182 20.84 3.87 6.93
N LEU A 183 20.42 3.22 5.85
CA LEU A 183 20.66 1.80 5.59
C LEU A 183 22.14 1.46 5.74
#